data_AF-A0A7K1GGR7-F1
#
_entry.id   AF-A0A7K1GGR7-F1
#
_cell.length_a   1.000
_cell.length_b   1.000
_cell.length_c   1.000
_cell.angle_alpha   90.00
_cell.angle_beta   90.00
_cell.angle_gamma   90.00
#
_symmetry.space_group_name_H-M   'P 1'
#
loop_
_entity.id
_entity.type
_entity.pdbx_description
1 polymer ?
#
loop_
_entity_poly.entity_id
_entity_poly.type
_entity_poly.pdbx_seq_one_letter_code
_entity_poly.pdbx_strand_id
1 'polypeptide(L)' 'DVMENLADAENLLELFALIRKIKIPVIAAVHGRALAGGCGLSTACDIVLATGSARFGYPEVKIGFVAAMVMAILRRNLP' A
#
# COMPACT_ATOMS: atom_id res chain seq x y z
N ASP A 1 14.52 2.19 -15.77
CA ASP A 1 15.85 1.50 -15.75
C ASP A 1 15.80 0.40 -14.68
N VAL A 2 16.56 -0.71 -14.78
CA VAL A 2 16.60 -1.74 -13.72
C VAL A 2 17.07 -1.14 -12.40
N MET A 3 18.05 -0.24 -12.44
CA MET A 3 18.59 0.41 -11.24
C MET A 3 17.58 1.37 -10.61
N GLU A 4 16.81 2.08 -11.44
CA GLU A 4 15.72 2.95 -11.01
C GLU A 4 14.59 2.15 -10.33
N ASN A 5 14.18 1.03 -10.94
CA ASN A 5 13.16 0.16 -10.36
C ASN A 5 13.59 -0.41 -8.99
N LEU A 6 14.88 -0.70 -8.82
CA LEU A 6 15.42 -1.16 -7.54
C LEU A 6 15.38 -0.04 -6.49
N ALA A 7 15.81 1.16 -6.86
CA ALA A 7 15.76 2.32 -5.96
C ALA A 7 14.33 2.65 -5.53
N ASP A 8 13.36 2.59 -6.44
CA ASP A 8 11.94 2.77 -6.13
C ASP A 8 11.43 1.68 -5.17
N ALA A 9 11.89 0.44 -5.35
CA ALA A 9 11.52 -0.65 -4.47
C ALA A 9 12.07 -0.47 -3.04
N GLU A 10 13.31 0.00 -2.91
CA GLU A 10 13.96 0.32 -1.63
C GLU A 10 13.25 1.48 -0.91
N ASN A 11 12.92 2.55 -1.64
CA ASN A 11 12.18 3.70 -1.10
C ASN A 11 10.82 3.29 -0.54
N LEU A 12 10.08 2.42 -1.24
CA LEU A 12 8.78 1.95 -0.77
C LEU A 12 8.91 1.04 0.45
N LEU A 13 9.95 0.20 0.51
CA LEU A 13 10.26 -0.61 1.69
C LEU A 13 10.53 0.29 2.90
N GLU A 14 11.35 1.34 2.73
CA GLU A 14 11.68 2.28 3.79
C GLU A 14 10.44 3.02 4.30
N LEU A 15 9.57 3.47 3.40
CA LEU A 15 8.29 4.09 3.76
C LEU A 15 7.42 3.18 4.64
N PHE A 16 7.23 1.92 4.23
CA PHE A 16 6.43 0.97 5.03
C PHE A 16 7.10 0.63 6.36
N ALA A 17 8.43 0.56 6.40
CA ALA A 17 9.16 0.38 7.64
C ALA A 17 9.00 1.59 8.58
N LEU A 18 9.00 2.81 8.04
CA LEU A 18 8.80 4.05 8.79
C LEU A 18 7.40 4.10 9.41
N ILE A 19 6.35 3.87 8.61
CA ILE A 19 4.95 3.82 9.08
C ILE A 19 4.81 2.82 10.25
N ARG A 20 5.53 1.70 10.20
CA ARG A 20 5.49 0.68 11.27
C ARG A 20 6.29 1.05 12.52
N LYS A 21 7.35 1.85 12.38
CA LYS A 21 8.29 2.17 13.48
C LYS A 21 7.90 3.43 14.24
N ILE A 22 7.16 4.34 13.60
CA ILE A 22 6.79 5.61 14.20
C ILE A 22 5.84 5.40 15.39
N LYS A 23 5.98 6.22 16.44
CA LYS A 23 5.24 6.08 17.70
C LYS A 23 3.92 6.86 17.74
N ILE A 24 3.48 7.38 16.60
CA ILE A 24 2.21 8.10 16.46
C ILE A 24 1.34 7.38 15.44
N PRO A 25 0.02 7.35 15.61
CA PRO A 25 -0.86 6.71 14.64
C PRO A 25 -0.77 7.38 13.27
N VAL A 26 -0.70 6.57 12.21
CA VAL A 26 -0.74 7.01 10.82
C VAL A 26 -2.13 6.70 10.26
N ILE A 27 -2.79 7.74 9.72
CA ILE A 27 -4.17 7.65 9.20
C ILE A 27 -4.17 7.85 7.69
N ALA A 28 -4.70 6.88 6.94
CA ALA A 28 -5.01 7.03 5.53
C ALA A 28 -6.41 7.61 5.35
N ALA A 29 -6.51 8.87 4.89
CA ALA A 29 -7.78 9.48 4.48
C ALA A 29 -8.00 9.27 2.97
N VAL A 30 -8.91 8.38 2.61
CA VAL A 30 -9.09 7.89 1.23
C VAL A 30 -10.40 8.41 0.63
N HIS A 31 -10.27 9.22 -0.42
CA HIS A 31 -11.37 9.66 -1.26
C HIS A 31 -11.20 9.08 -2.67
N GLY A 32 -12.14 8.25 -3.11
CA GLY A 32 -12.08 7.64 -4.43
C GLY A 32 -11.16 6.42 -4.52
N ARG A 33 -10.36 6.32 -5.58
CA ARG A 33 -9.67 5.06 -5.95
C ARG A 33 -8.30 4.95 -5.28
N ALA A 34 -8.15 4.00 -4.37
CA ALA A 34 -6.86 3.55 -3.84
C ALA A 34 -6.54 2.16 -4.43
N LEU A 35 -5.80 2.14 -5.54
CA LEU A 35 -5.50 0.90 -6.29
C LEU A 35 -4.00 0.63 -6.29
N ALA A 36 -3.62 -0.64 -6.47
CA ALA A 36 -2.24 -1.08 -6.58
C ALA A 36 -1.40 -0.61 -5.38
N GLY A 37 -0.30 0.12 -5.62
CA GLY A 37 0.52 0.73 -4.58
C GLY A 37 -0.26 1.62 -3.61
N GLY A 38 -1.27 2.35 -4.07
CA GLY A 38 -2.13 3.19 -3.23
C GLY A 38 -3.03 2.38 -2.27
N CYS A 39 -3.48 1.20 -2.72
CA CYS A 39 -4.17 0.26 -1.84
C CYS A 39 -3.21 -0.27 -0.77
N GLY A 40 -2.00 -0.66 -1.19
CA GLY A 40 -0.92 -1.09 -0.29
C GLY A 40 -0.56 -0.06 0.77
N LEU A 41 -0.38 1.19 0.37
CA LEU A 41 -0.09 2.30 1.28
C LEU A 41 -1.23 2.52 2.28
N SER A 42 -2.47 2.50 1.81
CA SER A 42 -3.63 2.63 2.69
C SER A 42 -3.66 1.51 3.74
N THR A 43 -3.40 0.26 3.32
CA THR A 43 -3.34 -0.90 4.22
C THR A 43 -2.11 -0.97 5.12
N ALA A 44 -1.09 -0.13 4.87
CA ALA A 44 0.09 -0.01 5.73
C ALA A 44 -0.15 0.88 6.95
N CYS A 45 -1.09 1.83 6.84
CA CYS A 45 -1.48 2.72 7.93
C CYS A 45 -2.23 1.99 9.05
N ASP A 46 -2.28 2.58 10.23
CA ASP A 46 -2.98 2.02 11.39
C ASP A 46 -4.51 2.12 11.24
N ILE A 47 -4.99 3.21 10.64
CA ILE A 47 -6.41 3.48 10.43
C ILE A 47 -6.65 3.94 9.00
N VAL A 48 -7.68 3.40 8.37
CA VAL A 48 -8.18 3.87 7.07
C VAL A 48 -9.53 4.54 7.25
N LEU A 49 -9.61 5.83 6.93
CA LEU A 49 -10.86 6.60 6.85
C LEU A 49 -11.24 6.73 5.39
N ALA A 50 -12.35 6.13 4.99
CA ALA A 50 -12.76 6.06 3.59
C ALA A 50 -14.13 6.71 3.36
N THR A 51 -14.28 7.42 2.24
CA THR A 51 -15.60 7.86 1.78
C THR A 51 -16.41 6.69 1.23
N GLY A 52 -17.74 6.82 1.16
CA GLY A 52 -18.59 5.79 0.52
C GLY A 52 -18.28 5.56 -0.97
N SER A 53 -17.67 6.54 -1.64
CA SER A 53 -17.18 6.43 -3.01
C SER A 53 -15.82 5.74 -3.12
N ALA A 54 -15.16 5.43 -2.00
CA ALA A 54 -13.83 4.84 -2.03
C ALA A 54 -13.83 3.44 -2.65
N ARG A 55 -12.76 3.10 -3.35
CA ARG A 55 -12.54 1.81 -3.99
C ARG A 55 -11.11 1.35 -3.74
N PHE A 56 -10.98 0.16 -3.17
CA PHE A 56 -9.71 -0.49 -2.86
C PHE A 56 -9.53 -1.71 -3.75
N GLY A 57 -8.29 -2.02 -4.11
CA GLY A 57 -8.01 -3.28 -4.79
C GLY A 57 -6.64 -3.33 -5.47
N TYR A 58 -6.31 -4.55 -5.89
CA TYR A 58 -5.06 -4.89 -6.55
C TYR A 58 -5.35 -5.34 -7.99
N PRO A 59 -5.47 -4.41 -8.96
CA PRO A 59 -5.81 -4.72 -10.34
C PRO A 59 -4.65 -5.36 -11.13
N GLU A 60 -3.43 -5.42 -10.58
CA GLU A 60 -2.23 -5.97 -11.22
C GLU A 60 -2.44 -7.39 -11.75
N VAL A 61 -3.25 -8.19 -11.04
CA VAL A 61 -3.57 -9.57 -11.44
C VAL A 61 -4.29 -9.63 -12.79
N LYS A 62 -5.01 -8.56 -13.18
CA LYS A 62 -5.71 -8.47 -14.46
C LYS A 62 -4.77 -8.33 -15.65
N ILE A 63 -3.50 -7.96 -15.40
CA ILE A 63 -2.46 -7.82 -16.41
C ILE A 63 -1.35 -8.88 -16.23
N GLY A 64 -1.63 -9.97 -15.50
CA GLY A 64 -0.67 -11.04 -15.27
C GLY A 64 0.45 -10.68 -14.29
N PHE A 65 0.26 -9.66 -13.46
CA PHE A 65 1.26 -9.21 -12.50
C PHE A 65 0.81 -9.44 -11.05
N VAL A 66 1.77 -9.64 -10.16
CA VAL A 66 1.50 -9.83 -8.72
C VAL A 66 1.87 -8.56 -7.97
N ALA A 67 1.01 -8.15 -7.05
CA ALA A 67 1.24 -7.02 -6.17
C ALA A 67 2.24 -7.36 -5.04
N ALA A 68 3.43 -7.86 -5.40
CA ALA A 68 4.34 -8.59 -4.50
C ALA A 68 4.77 -7.77 -3.26
N MET A 69 5.15 -6.51 -3.46
CA MET A 69 5.63 -5.65 -2.37
C MET A 69 4.53 -5.34 -1.35
N VAL A 70 3.32 -5.04 -1.84
CA VAL A 70 2.18 -4.67 -1.00
C VAL A 70 1.47 -5.90 -0.42
N MET A 71 1.64 -7.08 -1.01
CA MET A 71 1.07 -8.33 -0.51
C MET A 71 1.60 -8.70 0.89
N ALA A 72 2.87 -8.39 1.18
CA ALA A 72 3.43 -8.57 2.53
C ALA A 72 2.72 -7.72 3.60
N ILE A 73 2.17 -6.57 3.21
CA ILE A 73 1.37 -5.69 4.07
C ILE A 73 -0.08 -6.18 4.13
N LEU A 74 -0.67 -6.50 2.97
CA LEU A 74 -2.06 -6.93 2.85
C LEU A 74 -2.39 -8.14 3.73
N ARG A 75 -1.50 -9.14 3.78
CA ARG A 75 -1.71 -10.36 4.58
C ARG A 75 -1.98 -10.11 6.07
N ARG A 76 -1.68 -8.92 6.59
CA ARG A 76 -1.96 -8.53 7.98
C ARG A 76 -3.40 -8.08 8.22
N ASN A 77 -4.07 -7.66 7.15
CA ASN A 77 -5.42 -7.12 7.19
C ASN A 77 -6.47 -8.17 6.77
N LEU A 78 -6.04 -9.37 6.38
CA LEU A 78 -6.89 -10.49 6.05
C LEU A 78 -7.01 -11.43 7.26
N PRO A 79 -8.18 -12.02 7.50
CA PRO A 79 -8.38 -13.01 8.57
C PRO A 79 -7.55 -14.28 8.36
#